data_AF-A0A496SDF3-F1
#
_entry.id   AF-A0A496SDF3-F1
#
_cell.length_a   1.000
_cell.length_b   1.000
_cell.length_c   1.000
_cell.angle_alpha   90.00
_cell.angle_beta   90.00
_cell.angle_gamma   90.00
#
_symmetry.space_group_name_H-M   'P 1'
#
loop_
_entity.id
_entity.type
_entity.pdbx_description
1 polymer ?
#
loop_
_entity_poly.entity_id
_entity_poly.type
_entity_poly.pdbx_seq_one_letter_code
_entity_poly.pdbx_strand_id
1 'polypeptide(L)' 'MATALKDIEAAQVLRREGIYSLACFHAQQAAEKAVKALWYLADAEPWGHSVQKLIGDLREVDEGLWKRNLP' A
#
# COMPACT_ATOMS: atom_id res chain seq x y z
N MET A 1 7.91 0.29 -3.99
CA MET A 1 8.40 -0.15 -2.65
C MET A 1 9.11 0.94 -1.86
N ALA A 2 10.20 1.55 -2.36
CA ALA A 2 10.96 2.55 -1.59
C ALA A 2 10.13 3.74 -1.07
N THR A 3 9.15 4.22 -1.84
CA THR A 3 8.25 5.30 -1.42
C THR A 3 7.33 4.88 -0.27
N ALA A 4 6.75 3.67 -0.34
CA ALA A 4 5.90 3.12 0.73
C ALA A 4 6.64 3.00 2.08
N LEU A 5 7.93 2.63 2.03
CA LEU A 5 8.79 2.54 3.22
C LEU A 5 9.00 3.92 3.86
N LYS A 6 9.26 4.96 3.05
CA LYS A 6 9.38 6.33 3.55
C LYS A 6 8.07 6.85 4.15
N ASP A 7 6.93 6.48 3.57
CA ASP A 7 5.62 6.87 4.11
C ASP A 7 5.35 6.24 5.48
N ILE A 8 5.69 4.95 5.69
CA ILE A 8 5.50 4.33 7.00
C ILE A 8 6.49 4.87 8.04
N GLU A 9 7.72 5.19 7.66
CA GLU A 9 8.68 5.89 8.53
C GLU A 9 8.13 7.26 8.97
N ALA A 10 7.60 8.05 8.04
CA ALA A 10 6.95 9.33 8.35
C ALA A 10 5.75 9.16 9.27
N ALA A 11 4.87 8.18 9.00
CA ALA A 11 3.71 7.88 9.84
C ALA A 11 4.12 7.54 11.27
N GLN A 12 5.21 6.78 11.45
CA GLN A 12 5.73 6.42 12.76
C GLN A 12 6.28 7.63 13.53
N VAL A 13 7.00 8.54 12.86
CA VAL A 13 7.47 9.81 13.45
C VAL A 13 6.27 10.65 13.89
N LEU A 14 5.32 10.89 13.00
CA LEU A 14 4.14 11.73 13.26
C LEU A 14 3.28 11.18 14.41
N ARG A 15 3.15 9.84 14.48
CA ARG A 15 2.46 9.19 15.61
C ARG A 15 3.17 9.44 16.93
N ARG A 16 4.50 9.37 16.98
CA ARG A 16 5.28 9.64 18.20
C ARG A 16 5.14 11.09 18.65
N GLU A 17 5.04 12.02 17.70
CA GLU A 17 4.84 13.45 17.97
C GLU A 17 3.37 13.83 18.26
N GLY A 18 2.45 12.86 18.30
CA GLY A 18 1.02 13.10 18.58
C GLY A 18 0.24 13.74 17.43
N ILE A 19 0.80 13.79 16.22
CA ILE A 19 0.16 14.37 15.03
C ILE A 19 -0.64 13.28 14.29
N TYR A 20 -1.70 12.81 14.93
CA TYR A 20 -2.40 11.59 14.53
C TYR A 20 -3.05 11.65 13.14
N SER A 21 -3.59 12.81 12.73
CA SER A 21 -4.24 12.96 11.43
C SER A 21 -3.25 12.73 10.27
N LEU A 22 -2.07 13.33 10.34
CA LEU A 22 -1.01 13.13 9.36
C LEU A 22 -0.41 11.72 9.46
N ALA A 23 -0.30 11.17 10.67
CA ALA A 23 0.15 9.78 10.84
C ALA A 23 -0.77 8.79 10.09
N CYS A 24 -2.09 8.95 10.21
CA CYS A 24 -3.07 8.13 9.50
C CYS A 24 -3.00 8.33 7.98
N PHE A 25 -2.83 9.58 7.51
CA PHE A 25 -2.66 9.88 6.09
C PHE A 25 -1.44 9.16 5.50
N HIS A 26 -0.28 9.27 6.14
CA HIS A 26 0.93 8.61 5.68
C HIS A 26 0.86 7.09 5.78
N ALA A 27 0.16 6.54 6.79
CA ALA A 27 -0.09 5.10 6.87
C ALA A 27 -0.94 4.59 5.69
N GLN A 28 -1.99 5.32 5.30
CA GLN A 28 -2.79 4.98 4.11
C GLN A 28 -1.94 5.04 2.84
N GLN A 29 -1.13 6.09 2.68
CA GLN A 29 -0.23 6.24 1.52
C GLN A 29 0.79 5.11 1.42
N ALA A 30 1.37 4.70 2.56
CA ALA A 30 2.28 3.57 2.63
C ALA A 30 1.60 2.28 2.12
N ALA A 31 0.40 1.99 2.62
CA ALA A 31 -0.37 0.82 2.20
C ALA A 31 -0.72 0.87 0.70
N GLU A 32 -1.18 2.02 0.19
CA GLU A 32 -1.52 2.19 -1.23
C GLU A 32 -0.31 1.94 -2.13
N LYS A 33 0.82 2.58 -1.86
CA LYS A 33 2.05 2.44 -2.66
C LYS A 33 2.66 1.05 -2.54
N ALA A 34 2.47 0.37 -1.40
CA ALA A 34 2.91 -1.00 -1.22
C ALA A 34 2.14 -1.94 -2.16
N VAL A 35 0.81 -1.88 -2.15
CA VAL A 35 -0.04 -2.73 -3.00
C VAL A 35 0.16 -2.39 -4.48
N LYS A 36 0.24 -1.11 -4.86
CA LYS A 36 0.52 -0.72 -6.26
C LYS A 36 1.84 -1.27 -6.79
N ALA A 37 2.86 -1.41 -5.95
CA ALA A 37 4.11 -2.03 -6.39
C ALA A 37 3.98 -3.54 -6.65
N LEU A 38 3.04 -4.24 -6.00
CA LEU A 38 2.71 -5.63 -6.35
C LEU A 38 2.03 -5.70 -7.72
N TRP A 39 1.16 -4.73 -8.04
CA TRP A 39 0.54 -4.64 -9.37
C TRP A 39 1.57 -4.43 -10.47
N TYR A 40 2.53 -3.53 -10.25
CA TYR A 40 3.62 -3.33 -11.20
C TYR A 40 4.51 -4.57 -11.36
N LEU A 41 4.64 -5.41 -10.33
CA LEU A 41 5.34 -6.70 -10.45
C LEU A 41 4.55 -7.69 -11.33
N ALA A 42 3.24 -7.54 -11.43
CA ALA A 42 2.35 -8.30 -12.30
C ALA A 42 2.23 -7.70 -13.71
N ASP A 43 3.03 -6.68 -14.06
CA ASP A 43 2.93 -5.91 -15.31
C ASP A 43 1.53 -5.29 -15.53
N ALA A 44 0.83 -4.95 -14.45
CA ALA A 44 -0.50 -4.36 -14.46
C ALA A 44 -0.48 -2.91 -13.96
N GLU A 45 -1.37 -2.09 -14.52
CA GLU A 45 -1.52 -0.69 -14.12
C GLU A 45 -2.63 -0.53 -13.06
N PRO A 46 -2.30 -0.13 -11.82
CA PRO A 46 -3.28 0.01 -10.76
C PRO A 46 -4.10 1.29 -10.89
N TRP A 47 -5.42 1.19 -10.71
CA TRP A 47 -6.34 2.33 -10.77
C TRP A 47 -7.01 2.65 -9.43
N GLY A 48 -7.05 3.93 -9.05
CA GLY A 48 -7.67 4.43 -7.82
C GLY A 48 -6.75 4.44 -6.57
N HIS A 49 -7.34 4.79 -5.42
CA HIS A 49 -6.64 4.98 -4.13
C HIS A 49 -7.15 4.07 -3.00
N SER A 50 -8.23 3.31 -3.25
CA SER A 50 -8.78 2.40 -2.25
C SER A 50 -7.86 1.19 -2.10
N VAL A 51 -7.16 1.10 -0.98
CA VAL A 51 -6.30 -0.05 -0.64
C VAL A 51 -7.11 -1.35 -0.63
N GLN A 52 -8.33 -1.32 -0.09
CA GLN A 52 -9.21 -2.49 -0.06
C GLN A 52 -9.53 -2.98 -1.47
N LYS A 53 -9.84 -2.06 -2.39
CA LYS A 53 -10.12 -2.41 -3.79
C LYS A 53 -8.87 -2.94 -4.49
N LEU A 54 -7.73 -2.26 -4.34
CA LEU A 54 -6.46 -2.68 -4.92
C LEU A 54 -6.01 -4.07 -4.44
N ILE A 55 -6.31 -4.42 -3.18
CA ILE A 55 -6.07 -5.76 -2.64
C ILE A 55 -7.04 -6.75 -3.28
N GLY A 56 -8.36 -6.50 -3.21
CA GLY A 56 -9.37 -7.43 -3.73
C GLY A 56 -9.18 -7.75 -5.21
N ASP A 57 -8.89 -6.73 -6.02
CA ASP A 57 -8.71 -6.85 -7.47
C ASP A 57 -7.36 -7.52 -7.82
N LEU A 58 -6.37 -7.55 -6.91
CA LEU A 58 -5.06 -8.17 -7.19
C LEU A 58 -5.19 -9.67 -7.49
N ARG A 59 -6.19 -10.35 -6.91
CA ARG A 59 -6.45 -11.77 -7.19
C ARG A 59 -6.79 -12.01 -8.67
N GLU A 60 -7.50 -11.09 -9.29
CA GLU A 60 -7.87 -11.16 -10.71
C GLU A 60 -6.68 -10.82 -11.62
N VAL A 61 -5.78 -9.96 -11.13
CA VAL A 61 -4.56 -9.56 -11.84
C VAL A 61 -3.53 -10.69 -11.86
N ASP A 62 -3.21 -11.27 -10.70
CA ASP A 62 -2.25 -12.38 -10.58
C ASP A 62 -2.56 -13.21 -9.32
N GLU A 63 -3.16 -14.38 -9.53
CA GLU A 63 -3.52 -15.31 -8.47
C GLU A 63 -2.28 -15.86 -7.73
N GLY A 64 -1.14 -15.99 -8.41
CA GLY A 64 0.11 -16.45 -7.82
C GLY A 64 0.71 -15.40 -6.87
N LEU A 65 0.67 -14.13 -7.26
CA LEU A 65 1.05 -13.01 -6.39
C LEU A 65 0.11 -12.86 -5.21
N TRP A 66 -1.20 -13.02 -5.42
CA TRP A 66 -2.20 -13.05 -4.35
C TRP A 66 -1.84 -14.11 -3.31
N LYS A 67 -1.76 -15.39 -3.72
CA LYS A 67 -1.47 -16.52 -2.82
C LYS A 67 -0.14 -16.41 -2.08
N ARG A 68 0.86 -15.74 -2.68
CA ARG A 68 2.19 -15.58 -2.08
C ARG A 68 2.28 -14.47 -1.05
N ASN A 69 1.52 -13.38 -1.21
CA ASN A 69 1.70 -12.16 -0.42
C ASN A 69 0.51 -11.80 0.46
N LEU A 70 -0.68 -12.37 0.21
CA LEU A 70 -1.92 -11.99 0.88
C LEU A 70 -2.73 -13.25 1.27
N PRO A 71 -3.25 -13.34 2.51
CA PRO A 71 -4.06 -14.46 2.98
C PRO A 71 -5.49 -14.48 2.40
#